data_AF-A0A7V6M0T8-F1
#
_entry.id   AF-A0A7V6M0T8-F1
#
_cell.length_a   1.000
_cell.length_b   1.000
_cell.length_c   1.000
_cell.angle_alpha   90.00
_cell.angle_beta   90.00
_cell.angle_gamma   90.00
#
_symmetry.space_group_name_H-M   'P 1'
#
loop_
_entity.id
_entity.type
_entity.pdbx_description
1 polymer ?
#
loop_
_entity_poly.entity_id
_entity_poly.type
_entity_poly.pdbx_seq_one_letter_code
_entity_poly.pdbx_strand_id
1 'polypeptide(L)'
;GMAWGRLVNAKEIENGWTRTTSIRSKTYKNNEWSVLADVKIRIWKGLKINFRYQYTFVPIRERDFYVGTPIELRRKQYNNVLTCRIIYVFNEKFEKNAKGKWEKPPLK
;
A
#
# COMPACT_ATOMS: atom_id res chain seq x y z
N GLY A 1 -2.62 -9.50 6.37
CA GLY A 1 -3.35 -10.03 5.21
C GLY A 1 -2.41 -10.22 4.04
N MET A 2 -2.83 -10.90 2.98
CA MET A 2 -2.07 -11.05 1.73
C MET A 2 -2.86 -10.44 0.57
N ALA A 3 -2.17 -9.97 -0.46
CA ALA A 3 -2.78 -9.47 -1.69
C ALA A 3 -1.96 -9.82 -2.92
N TRP A 4 -2.67 -9.98 -4.04
CA TRP A 4 -2.10 -10.14 -5.37
C TRP A 4 -2.51 -8.96 -6.24
N GLY A 5 -1.58 -8.46 -7.05
CA GLY A 5 -1.80 -7.38 -8.00
C GLY A 5 -1.20 -7.67 -9.36
N ARG A 6 -1.80 -7.11 -10.41
CA ARG A 6 -1.30 -7.19 -11.79
C ARG A 6 -0.93 -5.81 -12.31
N LEU A 7 0.24 -5.71 -12.95
CA LEU A 7 0.67 -4.49 -13.64
C LEU A 7 -0.18 -4.29 -14.90
N VAL A 8 -0.92 -3.17 -14.94
CA VAL A 8 -1.80 -2.80 -16.05
C VAL A 8 -1.32 -1.60 -16.84
N ASN A 9 -0.37 -0.83 -16.30
CA ASN A 9 0.27 0.30 -16.96
C ASN A 9 1.59 0.59 -16.27
N ALA A 10 2.61 1.01 -17.04
CA ALA A 10 3.85 1.52 -16.51
C ALA A 10 4.23 2.79 -17.27
N LYS A 11 4.58 3.84 -16.51
CA LYS A 11 5.22 5.04 -17.02
C LYS A 11 6.40 5.34 -16.11
N GLU A 12 7.58 5.46 -16.70
CA GLU A 12 8.81 5.74 -15.96
C GLU A 12 9.36 7.10 -16.39
N ILE A 13 9.60 7.95 -15.40
CA ILE A 13 10.25 9.25 -15.59
C ILE A 13 11.55 9.19 -14.81
N GLU A 14 12.67 9.34 -15.51
CA GLU A 14 14.01 9.29 -14.93
C GLU A 14 14.78 10.54 -15.37
N ASN A 15 15.27 11.32 -14.41
CA ASN A 15 16.03 12.57 -14.65
C ASN A 15 15.31 13.55 -15.61
N GLY A 16 13.98 13.66 -15.51
CA GLY A 16 13.16 14.54 -16.35
C GLY A 16 12.75 13.94 -17.71
N TRP A 17 13.29 12.79 -18.09
CA TRP A 17 12.97 12.12 -19.36
C TRP A 17 12.00 10.96 -19.15
N THR A 18 10.98 10.87 -20.00
CA THR A 18 10.12 9.69 -20.03
C THR A 18 10.87 8.56 -20.72
N ARG A 19 11.07 7.44 -20.03
CA ARG A 19 11.68 6.24 -20.60
C ARG A 19 10.62 5.38 -21.28
N THR A 20 11.03 4.60 -22.28
CA THR A 20 10.18 3.62 -22.97
C THR A 20 9.97 2.39 -22.09
N THR A 21 9.34 2.58 -20.94
CA THR A 21 8.94 1.49 -20.05
C THR A 21 7.48 1.19 -20.28
N SER A 22 7.16 -0.07 -20.57
CA SER A 22 5.79 -0.55 -20.80
C SER A 22 5.60 -1.91 -20.17
N ILE A 23 4.36 -2.40 -20.13
CA ILE A 23 4.04 -3.75 -19.63
C ILE A 23 4.76 -4.84 -20.44
N ARG A 24 5.15 -4.54 -21.69
CA ARG A 24 5.84 -5.47 -22.60
C ARG A 24 7.36 -5.38 -22.52
N SER A 25 7.92 -4.30 -21.97
CA SER A 25 9.38 -4.11 -21.88
C SER A 25 10.04 -5.05 -20.87
N LYS A 26 9.24 -5.78 -20.06
CA LYS A 26 9.69 -6.69 -18.99
C LYS A 26 10.59 -6.01 -17.94
N THR A 27 10.64 -4.68 -17.93
CA THR A 27 11.38 -3.86 -16.95
C THR A 27 10.83 -4.07 -15.54
N TYR A 28 9.52 -4.28 -15.44
CA TYR A 28 8.81 -4.60 -14.19
C TYR A 28 8.13 -5.96 -14.30
N LYS A 29 8.02 -6.68 -13.18
CA LYS A 29 7.23 -7.91 -13.10
C LYS A 29 5.75 -7.58 -13.22
N ASN A 30 5.03 -8.41 -13.98
CA ASN A 30 3.61 -8.18 -14.24
C ASN A 30 2.70 -8.63 -13.09
N ASN A 31 3.19 -9.50 -12.20
CA ASN A 31 2.43 -10.02 -11.08
C ASN A 31 3.18 -9.69 -9.79
N GLU A 32 2.43 -9.23 -8.80
CA GLU A 32 2.93 -8.81 -7.50
C GLU A 32 2.19 -9.57 -6.40
N TRP A 33 2.93 -10.13 -5.44
CA TRP A 33 2.38 -10.67 -4.19
C TRP A 33 2.86 -9.84 -3.02
N SER A 34 1.95 -9.48 -2.12
CA SER A 34 2.22 -8.55 -1.04
C SER A 34 1.61 -8.98 0.29
N VAL A 35 2.25 -8.54 1.38
CA VAL A 35 1.67 -8.53 2.72
C VAL A 35 1.03 -7.19 3.01
N LEU A 36 0.01 -7.24 3.85
CA LEU A 36 -0.78 -6.10 4.30
C LEU A 36 -0.84 -6.08 5.82
N ALA A 37 -0.48 -4.95 6.42
CA ALA A 37 -0.79 -4.62 7.81
C ALA A 37 -1.81 -3.49 7.82
N ASP A 38 -2.86 -3.61 8.64
CA ASP A 38 -3.99 -2.69 8.66
C ASP A 38 -4.37 -2.39 10.11
N VAL A 39 -4.37 -1.10 10.46
CA VAL A 39 -4.75 -0.61 11.78
C VAL A 39 -5.93 0.34 11.60
N LYS A 40 -7.03 0.06 12.31
CA LYS A 40 -8.26 0.85 12.24
C LYS A 40 -8.61 1.37 13.63
N ILE A 41 -8.73 2.68 13.74
CA ILE A 41 -9.01 3.38 14.99
C ILE A 41 -10.33 4.13 14.82
N ARG A 42 -11.26 3.91 15.75
CA ARG A 42 -12.50 4.68 15.82
C ARG A 42 -12.27 5.95 16.61
N ILE A 43 -12.55 7.10 15.99
CA ILE A 43 -12.35 8.41 16.62
C ILE A 43 -13.64 8.87 17.29
N TRP A 44 -14.75 8.86 16.55
CA TRP A 44 -16.01 9.37 17.03
C TRP A 44 -17.19 8.72 16.31
N LYS A 45 -18.08 8.04 17.05
CA LYS A 45 -19.23 7.34 16.47
C LYS A 45 -18.81 6.52 15.23
N GLY A 46 -19.37 6.82 14.06
CA GLY A 46 -19.09 6.17 12.78
C GLY A 46 -17.79 6.60 12.10
N LEU A 47 -17.12 7.65 12.60
CA LEU A 47 -15.86 8.15 12.07
C LEU A 47 -14.67 7.30 12.53
N LYS A 48 -13.94 6.76 11.56
CA LYS A 48 -12.80 5.87 11.74
C LYS A 48 -11.65 6.36 10.86
N ILE A 49 -10.44 6.36 11.41
CA ILE A 49 -9.21 6.47 10.61
C ILE A 49 -8.63 5.07 10.44
N ASN A 50 -8.07 4.84 9.27
CA ASN A 50 -7.40 3.61 8.93
C ASN A 50 -6.05 3.88 8.29
N PHE A 51 -5.04 3.19 8.80
CA PHE A 51 -3.71 3.16 8.21
C PHE A 51 -3.45 1.74 7.71
N ARG A 52 -3.09 1.63 6.44
CA ARG A 52 -2.69 0.38 5.82
C ARG A 52 -1.29 0.52 5.24
N TYR A 53 -0.44 -0.44 5.55
CA TYR A 53 0.85 -0.60 4.90
C TYR A 53 0.84 -1.88 4.07
N GLN A 54 1.34 -1.78 2.83
CA GLN A 54 1.49 -2.89 1.90
C GLN A 54 2.93 -2.99 1.44
N TYR A 55 3.47 -4.21 1.47
CA TYR A 55 4.84 -4.50 1.04
C TYR A 55 4.89 -5.75 0.15
N THR A 56 5.64 -5.68 -0.95
CA THR A 56 5.82 -6.82 -1.86
C THR A 56 6.83 -7.83 -1.35
N PHE A 57 6.50 -9.12 -1.41
CA PHE A 57 7.45 -10.21 -1.08
C PHE A 57 8.55 -10.42 -2.12
N VAL A 58 8.19 -10.30 -3.41
CA VAL A 58 9.07 -10.57 -4.55
C VAL A 58 9.47 -9.24 -5.18
N PRO A 59 10.76 -9.00 -5.48
CA PRO A 59 11.17 -7.75 -6.11
C PRO A 59 10.44 -7.55 -7.44
N ILE A 60 9.86 -6.35 -7.58
CA ILE A 60 9.10 -5.95 -8.76
C ILE A 60 10.03 -5.56 -9.93
N ARG A 61 11.29 -5.23 -9.64
CA ARG A 61 12.35 -4.95 -10.61
C ARG A 61 13.71 -5.22 -9.99
N GLU A 62 14.65 -5.61 -10.83
CA GLU A 62 16.07 -5.66 -10.52
C GLU A 62 16.79 -4.71 -11.47
N ARG A 63 17.71 -3.92 -10.94
CA ARG A 63 18.44 -2.91 -11.73
C ARG A 63 19.90 -2.89 -11.30
N ASP A 64 20.77 -2.89 -12.28
CA ASP A 64 22.20 -2.76 -12.08
C ASP A 64 22.57 -1.27 -12.01
N PHE A 65 23.41 -0.94 -11.04
CA PHE A 65 23.94 0.41 -10.85
C PHE A 65 25.47 0.34 -10.92
N TYR A 66 26.03 1.22 -11.74
CA TYR A 66 27.47 1.40 -11.85
C TYR A 66 27.95 2.37 -10.77
N VAL A 67 28.77 1.87 -9.83
CA VAL A 67 29.39 2.69 -8.79
C VAL A 67 30.90 2.61 -8.96
N GLY A 68 31.42 3.27 -10.00
CA GLY A 68 32.86 3.26 -10.33
C GLY A 68 33.35 1.99 -11.04
N THR A 69 34.63 1.99 -11.40
CA THR A 69 35.30 0.94 -12.17
C THR A 69 35.82 -0.18 -11.26
N PRO A 70 35.49 -1.47 -11.48
CA PRO A 70 34.27 -2.06 -12.01
C PRO A 70 33.45 -2.63 -10.83
N ILE A 71 32.52 -1.87 -10.28
CA ILE A 71 31.60 -2.38 -9.24
C ILE A 71 30.17 -2.22 -9.75
N GLU A 72 29.62 -3.32 -10.27
CA GLU A 72 28.20 -3.43 -10.57
C GLU A 72 27.46 -3.88 -9.31
N LEU A 73 26.54 -3.05 -8.83
CA LEU A 73 25.68 -3.40 -7.70
C LEU A 73 24.25 -3.64 -8.21
N ARG A 74 23.84 -4.91 -8.25
CA ARG A 74 22.45 -5.30 -8.56
C ARG A 74 21.56 -5.00 -7.37
N ARG A 75 20.66 -4.02 -7.52
CA ARG A 75 19.68 -3.66 -6.49
C ARG A 75 18.31 -4.24 -6.80
N LYS A 76 17.71 -4.83 -5.78
CA LYS A 76 16.32 -5.32 -5.80
C LYS A 76 15.39 -4.18 -5.41
N GLN A 77 14.39 -3.91 -6.23
CA GLN A 77 13.37 -2.89 -5.99
C GLN A 77 12.05 -3.56 -5.61
N TYR A 78 11.45 -3.10 -4.53
CA TYR A 78 10.17 -3.59 -3.98
C TYR A 78 9.13 -2.48 -4.01
N ASN A 79 7.84 -2.83 -4.05
CA ASN A 79 6.76 -1.87 -3.90
C ASN A 79 6.42 -1.68 -2.42
N ASN A 80 6.23 -0.42 -2.02
CA ASN A 80 5.86 -0.01 -0.68
C ASN A 80 4.71 0.99 -0.80
N VAL A 81 3.53 0.65 -0.29
CA VAL A 81 2.37 1.54 -0.35
C VAL A 81 1.87 1.80 1.07
N LEU A 82 1.84 3.07 1.44
CA LEU A 82 1.16 3.54 2.65
C LEU A 82 -0.16 4.17 2.23
N THR A 83 -1.25 3.73 2.84
CA THR A 83 -2.59 4.26 2.60
C THR A 83 -3.19 4.76 3.90
N CYS A 84 -3.61 6.02 3.91
CA CYS A 84 -4.45 6.59 4.95
C CYS A 84 -5.88 6.71 4.42
N ARG A 85 -6.87 6.25 5.19
CA ARG A 85 -8.29 6.35 4.85
C ARG A 85 -9.05 6.97 6.01
N ILE A 86 -9.92 7.91 5.67
CA ILE A 86 -10.98 8.40 6.56
C ILE A 86 -12.25 7.68 6.14
N ILE A 87 -12.93 7.04 7.09
CA ILE A 87 -14.12 6.24 6.85
C ILE A 87 -15.21 6.77 7.77
N TYR A 88 -16.36 7.13 7.19
CA TYR A 88 -17.55 7.45 7.94
C TYR A 88 -18.66 6.46 7.59
N VAL A 89 -19.26 5.85 8.60
CA VAL A 89 -20.35 4.88 8.42
C VAL A 89 -21.66 5.54 8.85
N PHE A 90 -22.59 5.67 7.90
CA PHE A 90 -23.95 6.13 8.15
C PHE A 90 -24.80 5.01 8.78
N ASN A 91 -25.83 5.38 9.54
CA ASN A 91 -26.79 4.47 10.20
C ASN A 91 -26.19 3.47 11.21
N GLU A 92 -24.94 3.66 11.64
CA GLU A 92 -24.35 2.88 12.73
C GLU A 92 -24.85 3.44 14.08
N LYS A 93 -25.52 2.59 14.89
CA LYS A 93 -26.08 3.00 16.20
C LYS A 93 -24.98 3.05 17.26
N PHE A 94 -24.98 4.10 18.07
CA PHE A 94 -24.05 4.28 19.18
C PHE A 94 -24.78 4.77 20.43
N GLU A 95 -24.38 4.23 21.58
CA GLU A 95 -24.90 4.63 22.88
C GLU A 95 -23.74 5.14 23.75
N LYS A 96 -24.04 6.04 24.69
CA LYS A 96 -23.05 6.46 25.68
C LYS A 96 -23.01 5.43 26.80
N ASN A 97 -21.82 4.96 27.14
CA ASN A 97 -21.64 4.15 28.34
C ASN A 97 -21.68 5.03 29.61
N ALA A 98 -21.64 4.40 30.80
CA ALA A 98 -21.64 5.09 32.09
C ALA A 98 -20.47 6.07 32.28
N LYS A 99 -19.41 5.97 31.45
CA LYS A 99 -18.24 6.88 31.44
C LYS A 99 -18.36 7.96 30.36
N GLY A 100 -19.52 8.11 29.71
CA GLY A 100 -19.79 9.09 28.67
C GLY A 100 -19.14 8.80 27.30
N LYS A 101 -18.47 7.65 27.13
CA LYS A 101 -17.85 7.25 25.86
C LYS A 101 -18.89 6.64 24.94
N TRP A 102 -18.84 7.00 23.65
CA TRP A 102 -19.68 6.39 22.62
C TRP A 102 -19.20 4.97 22.34
N GLU A 103 -20.06 3.97 22.51
CA GLU A 103 -19.78 2.56 22.24
C GLU A 103 -20.91 1.96 21.40
N LYS A 104 -20.63 0.82 20.75
CA LYS A 104 -21.69 0.08 20.06
C LYS A 104 -22.54 -0.62 21.11
N PRO A 105 -23.88 -0.64 20.96
CA PRO A 105 -24.73 -1.43 21.83
C PRO A 105 -24.36 -2.92 21.73
N PRO A 106 -24.54 -3.70 22.81
CA PRO A 106 -24.36 -5.14 22.75
C PRO A 106 -25.27 -5.76 21.68
N LEU A 107 -24.77 -6.80 21.01
CA LEU A 107 -25.58 -7.59 20.09
C LEU A 107 -26.73 -8.23 20.89
N LYS A 108 -27.98 -8.03 20.44
CA LYS A 108 -29.15 -8.69 21.03
C LYS A 108 -29.19 -10.16 20.65
#